data_AF-A0A2X2UXK6-F1
#
_entry.id   AF-A0A2X2UXK6-F1
#
_cell.length_a   1.000
_cell.length_b   1.000
_cell.length_c   1.000
_cell.angle_alpha   90.00
_cell.angle_beta   90.00
_cell.angle_gamma   90.00
#
_symmetry.space_group_name_H-M   'P 1'
#
loop_
_entity.id
_entity.type
_entity.pdbx_description
1 polymer ?
#
loop_
_entity_poly.entity_id
_entity_poly.type
_entity_poly.pdbx_seq_one_letter_code
_entity_poly.pdbx_strand_id
1 'polypeptide(L)'
;MQRARCYLLGETAVVLELEPPVTLASQKRIWRLAQRLVDMPNVVEAIPGMNNITVILREPQTLALDAIERLQRWWEESEALEPDSRFIEIPVTYGGEGGPDLTAVAPTQRIKRKAGG
;
A
#
# COMPACT_ATOMS: atom_id res chain seq x y z
N MET A 1 -11.22 -15.13 -0.73
CA MET A 1 -10.44 -13.89 -0.95
C MET A 1 -11.29 -12.69 -0.58
N GLN A 2 -10.67 -11.61 -0.08
CA GLN A 2 -11.36 -10.33 0.14
C GLN A 2 -11.83 -9.76 -1.20
N ARG A 3 -13.03 -9.15 -1.21
CA ARG A 3 -13.61 -8.60 -2.43
C ARG A 3 -12.76 -7.44 -2.92
N ALA A 4 -12.35 -7.50 -4.19
CA ALA A 4 -11.56 -6.49 -4.86
C ALA A 4 -12.42 -5.75 -5.90
N ARG A 5 -12.25 -4.43 -5.97
CA ARG A 5 -12.80 -3.57 -7.01
C ARG A 5 -11.64 -3.10 -7.87
N CYS A 6 -11.80 -3.18 -9.20
CA CYS A 6 -10.84 -2.64 -10.14
C CYS A 6 -11.51 -1.55 -10.96
N TYR A 7 -10.84 -0.41 -11.11
CA TYR A 7 -11.36 0.74 -11.84
C TYR A 7 -10.23 1.57 -12.45
N LEU A 8 -10.55 2.31 -13.51
CA LEU A 8 -9.62 3.29 -14.06
C LEU A 8 -9.55 4.51 -13.16
N LEU A 9 -8.34 5.03 -13.00
CA LEU A 9 -8.08 6.32 -12.37
C LEU A 9 -7.50 7.24 -13.42
N GLY A 10 -8.35 8.13 -13.94
CA GLY A 10 -8.02 8.96 -15.09
C GLY A 10 -7.88 8.12 -16.36
N GLU A 11 -7.00 8.54 -17.25
CA GLU A 11 -6.78 7.90 -18.55
C GLU A 11 -5.62 6.92 -18.55
N THR A 12 -4.73 6.97 -17.55
CA THR A 12 -3.42 6.28 -17.62
C THR A 12 -3.22 5.21 -16.57
N ALA A 13 -4.09 5.13 -15.57
CA ALA A 13 -3.90 4.23 -14.43
C ALA A 13 -5.11 3.35 -14.17
N VAL A 14 -4.84 2.17 -13.61
CA VAL A 14 -5.84 1.26 -13.06
C VAL A 14 -5.56 1.05 -11.57
N VAL A 15 -6.62 1.05 -10.77
CA VAL A 15 -6.55 0.84 -9.33
C VAL A 15 -7.24 -0.47 -9.00
N LEU A 16 -6.60 -1.27 -8.16
CA LEU A 16 -7.23 -2.37 -7.44
C LEU A 16 -7.37 -2.00 -5.97
N GLU A 17 -8.59 -2.05 -5.44
CA GLU A 17 -8.93 -1.69 -4.07
C GLU A 17 -9.68 -2.83 -3.39
N LEU A 18 -9.32 -3.12 -2.14
CA LEU A 18 -9.95 -4.14 -1.31
C LEU A 18 -10.95 -3.49 -0.35
N GLU A 19 -12.15 -4.08 -0.23
CA GLU A 19 -13.13 -3.64 0.77
C GLU A 19 -12.55 -3.76 2.20
N PRO A 20 -12.98 -2.93 3.17
CA PRO A 20 -12.60 -3.11 4.57
C PRO A 20 -12.95 -4.51 5.11
N PRO A 21 -12.25 -5.03 6.14
CA PRO A 21 -11.22 -4.36 6.94
C PRO A 21 -9.81 -4.45 6.33
N VAL A 22 -8.93 -3.53 6.74
CA VAL A 22 -7.50 -3.61 6.42
C VAL A 22 -6.86 -4.77 7.19
N THR A 23 -6.16 -5.65 6.49
CA THR A 23 -5.44 -6.77 7.13
C THR A 23 -4.00 -6.85 6.62
N LEU A 24 -3.08 -7.26 7.49
CA LEU A 24 -1.69 -7.46 7.10
C LEU A 24 -1.53 -8.53 6.00
N ALA A 25 -2.36 -9.59 6.04
CA ALA A 25 -2.34 -10.63 5.01
C ALA A 25 -2.69 -10.07 3.62
N SER A 26 -3.74 -9.25 3.52
CA SER A 26 -4.10 -8.55 2.27
C SER A 26 -3.02 -7.58 1.84
N GLN A 27 -2.43 -6.83 2.78
CA GLN A 27 -1.35 -5.89 2.50
C GLN A 27 -0.08 -6.59 1.97
N LYS A 28 0.29 -7.76 2.51
CA LYS A 28 1.41 -8.57 2.01
C LYS A 28 1.19 -9.04 0.57
N ARG A 29 -0.06 -9.40 0.21
CA ARG A 29 -0.43 -9.75 -1.17
C ARG A 29 -0.29 -8.56 -2.10
N ILE A 30 -0.70 -7.36 -1.66
CA ILE A 30 -0.50 -6.12 -2.41
C ILE A 30 0.98 -5.84 -2.65
N TRP A 31 1.83 -5.98 -1.63
CA TRP A 31 3.28 -5.81 -1.80
C TRP A 31 3.88 -6.82 -2.77
N ARG A 32 3.43 -8.08 -2.72
CA ARG A 32 3.89 -9.11 -3.66
C ARG A 32 3.45 -8.80 -5.09
N LEU A 33 2.21 -8.36 -5.26
CA LEU A 33 1.69 -7.93 -6.55
C LEU A 33 2.49 -6.72 -7.08
N ALA A 34 2.80 -5.73 -6.24
CA ALA A 34 3.63 -4.59 -6.62
C ALA A 34 5.02 -5.01 -7.12
N GLN A 35 5.69 -5.92 -6.41
CA GLN A 35 7.00 -6.47 -6.84
C GLN A 35 6.91 -7.14 -8.22
N ARG A 36 5.84 -7.90 -8.48
CA ARG A 36 5.63 -8.58 -9.77
C ARG A 36 5.38 -7.58 -10.91
N LEU A 37 4.69 -6.48 -10.62
CA LEU A 37 4.28 -5.51 -11.63
C LEU A 37 5.39 -4.56 -12.07
N VAL A 38 6.35 -4.26 -11.20
CA VAL A 38 7.48 -3.34 -11.51
C VAL A 38 8.29 -3.81 -12.73
N ASP A 39 8.42 -5.13 -12.91
CA ASP A 39 9.21 -5.71 -14.02
C ASP A 39 8.40 -5.93 -15.30
N MET A 40 7.10 -5.57 -15.33
CA MET A 40 6.26 -5.80 -16.51
C MET A 40 6.46 -4.72 -17.57
N PRO A 41 6.64 -5.07 -18.86
CA PRO A 41 6.91 -4.10 -19.93
C PRO A 41 5.85 -3.00 -20.07
N ASN A 42 4.59 -3.35 -19.81
CA ASN A 42 3.43 -2.46 -19.99
C ASN A 42 3.11 -1.62 -18.74
N VAL A 43 3.86 -1.80 -17.66
CA VAL A 43 3.73 -1.03 -16.42
C VAL A 43 4.83 0.02 -16.38
N VAL A 44 4.44 1.27 -16.12
CA VAL A 44 5.39 2.36 -15.84
C VAL A 44 5.75 2.35 -14.36
N GLU A 45 4.74 2.20 -13.50
CA GLU A 45 4.90 2.24 -12.06
C GLU A 45 3.78 1.45 -11.37
N ALA A 46 4.12 0.80 -10.26
CA ALA A 46 3.16 0.15 -9.36
C ALA A 46 3.29 0.76 -7.97
N ILE A 47 2.23 1.43 -7.51
CA ILE A 47 2.20 2.24 -6.29
C ILE A 47 1.28 1.56 -5.27
N PRO A 48 1.82 0.79 -4.31
CA PRO A 48 1.02 0.17 -3.26
C PRO A 48 0.57 1.20 -2.21
N GLY A 49 -0.72 1.19 -1.87
CA GLY A 49 -1.32 1.97 -0.79
C GLY A 49 -1.81 1.09 0.37
N MET A 50 -2.71 1.65 1.20
CA MET A 50 -3.38 0.90 2.27
C MET A 50 -4.55 0.11 1.68
N ASN A 51 -4.43 -1.21 1.59
CA ASN A 51 -5.44 -2.10 1.00
C ASN A 51 -5.76 -1.84 -0.49
N ASN A 52 -4.91 -1.10 -1.21
CA ASN A 52 -5.03 -0.89 -2.64
C ASN A 52 -3.68 -0.85 -3.35
N ILE A 53 -3.69 -0.93 -4.67
CA ILE A 53 -2.54 -0.68 -5.55
C ILE A 53 -2.97 0.09 -6.78
N THR A 54 -2.22 1.14 -7.11
CA THR A 54 -2.38 1.90 -8.36
C THR A 54 -1.30 1.50 -9.34
N VAL A 55 -1.67 1.20 -10.58
CA VAL A 55 -0.76 0.78 -11.64
C VAL A 55 -0.86 1.76 -12.80
N ILE A 56 0.24 2.43 -13.11
CA ILE A 56 0.34 3.34 -14.25
C ILE A 56 0.76 2.53 -15.48
N LEU A 57 -0.01 2.64 -16.55
CA LEU A 57 0.19 1.89 -17.79
C LEU A 57 1.03 2.68 -18.79
N ARG A 58 1.88 1.98 -19.54
CA ARG A 58 2.71 2.60 -20.59
C ARG A 58 1.90 3.00 -21.82
N GLU A 59 0.93 2.17 -22.20
CA GLU A 59 0.07 2.37 -23.37
C GLU A 59 -1.41 2.24 -22.99
N PRO A 60 -1.97 3.21 -22.26
CA PRO A 60 -3.30 3.06 -21.70
C PRO A 60 -4.42 3.02 -22.74
N GLN A 61 -4.23 3.70 -23.88
CA GLN A 61 -5.21 3.80 -24.97
C GLN A 61 -5.56 2.42 -25.56
N THR A 62 -4.61 1.49 -25.56
CA THR A 62 -4.76 0.12 -26.08
C THR A 62 -5.03 -0.90 -24.98
N LEU A 63 -4.73 -0.55 -23.72
CA LEU A 63 -4.70 -1.50 -22.61
C LEU A 63 -5.78 -1.27 -21.54
N ALA A 64 -6.55 -0.19 -21.54
CA ALA A 64 -7.38 0.18 -20.38
C ALA A 64 -8.38 -0.89 -19.92
N LEU A 65 -9.17 -1.49 -20.83
CA LEU A 65 -10.10 -2.57 -20.50
C LEU A 65 -9.37 -3.86 -20.14
N ASP A 66 -8.39 -4.26 -20.95
CA ASP A 66 -7.55 -5.43 -20.71
C ASP A 66 -6.77 -5.33 -19.38
N ALA A 67 -6.40 -4.13 -18.96
CA ALA A 67 -5.63 -3.89 -17.75
C ALA A 67 -6.44 -4.15 -16.49
N ILE A 68 -7.75 -3.85 -16.50
CA ILE A 68 -8.66 -4.21 -15.40
C ILE A 68 -8.70 -5.72 -15.24
N GLU A 69 -8.96 -6.46 -16.32
CA GLU A 69 -9.06 -7.92 -16.27
C GLU A 69 -7.73 -8.57 -15.90
N ARG A 70 -6.61 -8.07 -16.44
CA ARG A 70 -5.27 -8.54 -16.10
C ARG A 70 -4.96 -8.30 -14.63
N LEU A 71 -5.26 -7.11 -14.10
CA LEU A 71 -4.99 -6.79 -12.71
C LEU A 71 -5.82 -7.64 -11.75
N GLN A 72 -7.09 -7.90 -12.08
CA GLN A 72 -7.93 -8.84 -11.35
C GLN A 72 -7.34 -10.26 -11.35
N ARG A 73 -6.93 -10.75 -12.53
CA ARG A 73 -6.32 -12.08 -12.65
C ARG A 73 -5.02 -12.19 -11.87
N TRP A 74 -4.14 -11.19 -11.95
CA TRP A 74 -2.90 -11.16 -11.17
C TRP A 74 -3.17 -11.11 -9.68
N TRP A 75 -4.21 -10.42 -9.23
CA TRP A 75 -4.63 -10.45 -7.84
C TRP A 75 -5.10 -11.83 -7.39
N GLU A 76 -5.89 -12.53 -8.21
CA GLU A 76 -6.33 -13.90 -7.93
C GLU A 76 -5.18 -14.90 -7.89
N GLU A 77 -4.16 -14.73 -8.74
CA GLU A 77 -2.93 -15.52 -8.73
C GLU A 77 -1.97 -15.11 -7.60
N SER A 78 -2.14 -13.92 -7.01
CA SER A 78 -1.21 -13.41 -6.01
C SER A 78 -1.43 -14.08 -4.66
N GLU A 79 -0.50 -14.96 -4.32
CA GLU A 79 -0.38 -15.51 -2.97
C GLU A 79 0.35 -14.53 -2.05
N ALA A 80 0.07 -14.63 -0.75
CA ALA A 80 0.78 -13.86 0.25
C ALA A 80 2.21 -14.39 0.32
N LEU A 81 3.18 -13.53 0.05
CA LEU A 81 4.59 -13.80 0.29
C LEU A 81 5.01 -13.04 1.55
N GLU A 82 5.82 -13.67 2.39
CA GLU A 82 6.59 -12.95 3.40
C GLU A 82 7.70 -12.18 2.68
N PRO A 83 7.67 -10.84 2.63
CA PRO A 83 8.73 -10.08 2.00
C PRO A 83 10.03 -10.23 2.81
N ASP A 84 11.17 -10.17 2.13
CA ASP A 84 12.46 -10.07 2.81
C ASP A 84 12.49 -8.79 3.63
N SER A 85 12.37 -8.97 4.95
CA SER A 85 12.34 -7.84 5.88
C SER A 85 13.76 -7.38 6.17
N ARG A 86 13.98 -6.06 6.10
CA ARG A 86 15.17 -5.42 6.66
C ARG A 86 14.79 -4.79 7.98
N PHE A 87 15.56 -5.08 9.02
CA PHE A 87 15.44 -4.36 10.28
C PHE A 87 16.18 -3.03 10.15
N ILE A 88 15.48 -1.92 10.40
CA ILE A 88 16.07 -0.58 10.40
C ILE A 88 15.75 0.07 11.74
N GLU A 89 16.78 0.46 12.46
CA GLU A 89 16.65 1.28 13.66
C GLU A 89 16.64 2.76 13.27
N ILE A 90 15.59 3.48 13.67
CA ILE A 90 15.43 4.91 13.40
C ILE A 90 15.53 5.66 14.73
N PRO A 91 16.60 6.44 14.99
CA PRO A 91 16.71 7.22 16.22
C PRO A 91 15.72 8.38 16.21
N VAL A 92 14.94 8.52 17.29
CA VAL A 92 13.92 9.57 17.44
C VAL A 92 14.10 10.29 18.77
N THR A 93 14.16 11.62 18.73
CA THR A 93 14.07 12.46 19.94
C THR A 93 12.60 12.81 20.18
N TYR A 94 12.01 12.31 21.26
CA TYR A 94 10.59 12.51 21.56
C TYR A 94 10.33 13.79 22.37
N GLY A 95 9.35 14.58 21.94
CA GLY A 95 8.89 15.78 22.67
C GLY A 95 9.74 17.03 22.41
N GLY A 96 9.55 18.04 23.25
CA GLY A 96 10.21 19.35 23.08
C GLY A 96 9.77 20.05 21.79
N GLU A 97 10.64 20.87 21.21
CA GLU A 97 10.37 21.59 19.95
C GLU A 97 10.22 20.65 18.74
N GLY A 98 10.87 19.49 18.77
CA GLY A 98 10.80 18.48 17.69
C GLY A 98 9.55 17.61 17.71
N GLY A 99 8.76 17.67 18.78
CA GLY A 99 7.51 16.93 18.93
C GLY A 99 6.54 17.60 19.90
N PRO A 100 6.15 18.86 19.66
CA PRO A 100 5.33 19.64 20.60
C PRO A 100 3.94 19.02 20.80
N ASP A 101 3.41 18.34 19.77
CA ASP A 101 2.10 17.69 19.81
C ASP A 101 2.06 16.43 20.69
N LEU A 102 3.22 15.92 21.15
CA LEU A 102 3.28 14.74 21.99
C LEU A 102 2.45 14.91 23.28
N THR A 103 2.32 16.14 23.79
CA THR A 103 1.47 16.45 24.94
C THR A 103 -0.03 16.36 24.63
N ALA A 104 -0.44 16.59 23.39
CA ALA A 104 -1.84 16.52 22.95
C ALA A 104 -2.25 15.09 22.55
N VAL A 105 -1.30 14.25 22.15
CA VAL A 105 -1.57 12.85 21.75
C VAL A 105 -1.80 11.92 22.95
N ALA A 106 -1.07 12.13 24.05
CA ALA A 106 -1.13 11.27 25.24
C ALA A 106 -2.54 11.15 25.91
N PRO A 107 -3.30 12.24 26.09
CA PRO A 107 -4.66 12.18 26.64
C PRO A 107 -5.63 11.38 25.76
N THR A 108 -5.54 11.56 24.45
CA THR A 108 -6.42 10.92 23.44
C THR A 108 -6.24 9.41 23.39
N GLN A 109 -5.05 8.91 23.74
CA GLN A 109 -4.72 7.48 23.78
C GLN A 109 -4.77 6.89 25.21
N ARG A 110 -5.07 7.69 26.24
CA ARG A 110 -5.13 7.28 27.65
C ARG A 110 -3.80 6.74 28.22
N ILE A 111 -2.67 7.22 27.70
CA ILE A 111 -1.32 6.78 28.08
C ILE A 111 -0.57 7.93 28.77
N LYS A 112 0.14 7.65 29.87
CA LYS A 112 0.96 8.68 30.57
C LYS A 112 2.35 8.76 29.95
N ARG A 113 2.90 9.96 29.83
CA ARG A 113 4.31 10.18 29.46
C ARG A 113 5.22 9.58 30.54
N LYS A 114 6.26 8.84 30.17
CA LYS A 114 7.40 8.60 31.06
C LYS A 114 8.20 9.92 31.12
N ALA A 115 8.41 10.46 32.32
CA ALA A 115 9.31 11.58 32.49
C ALA A 115 10.74 11.09 32.16
N GLY A 116 11.31 11.58 31.06
CA GLY A 116 12.75 11.45 30.80
C GLY A 116 13.48 12.41 31.72
N GLY A 117 14.52 11.91 32.40
CA GLY A 117 15.47 12.73 33.16
C GLY A 117 16.43 13.49 32.27
#